data_AF-A0A1E3XDV8-F1
#
_entry.id   AF-A0A1E3XDV8-F1
#
_cell.length_a   1.000
_cell.length_b   1.000
_cell.length_c   1.000
_cell.angle_alpha   90.00
_cell.angle_beta   90.00
_cell.angle_gamma   90.00
#
_symmetry.space_group_name_H-M   'P 1'
#
loop_
_entity.id
_entity.type
_entity.pdbx_description
1 polymer ?
#
loop_
_entity_poly.entity_id
_entity_poly.type
_entity_poly.pdbx_seq_one_letter_code
_entity_poly.pdbx_strand_id
1 'polypeptide(L)'
;MKFDVDKYRFFFFDFDGVIVDSLETKAQAFGALFKDYGEEIVRKVIDYHLQNGGMSRYEKFKFYYNNFLNKKITQEIIGDLDREYSQLVVEKSRKSAVHQWSD
;
A
#
# COMPACT_ATOMS: atom_id res chain seq x y z
N MET A 1 -9.98 17.72 -26.76
CA MET A 1 -10.72 18.26 -25.59
C MET A 1 -9.70 19.01 -24.73
N LYS A 2 -9.87 20.32 -24.49
CA LYS A 2 -8.99 21.09 -23.60
C LYS A 2 -9.62 21.11 -22.21
N PHE A 3 -8.85 20.72 -21.19
CA PHE A 3 -9.27 20.85 -19.81
C PHE A 3 -9.05 22.30 -19.38
N ASP A 4 -10.15 23.01 -19.10
CA ASP A 4 -10.13 24.41 -18.73
C ASP A 4 -10.17 24.51 -17.20
N VAL A 5 -8.99 24.66 -16.60
CA VAL A 5 -8.78 24.66 -15.15
C VAL A 5 -9.41 25.88 -14.47
N ASP A 6 -9.59 26.98 -15.20
CA ASP A 6 -10.09 28.26 -14.67
C ASP A 6 -11.58 28.20 -14.30
N LYS A 7 -12.29 27.15 -14.74
CA LYS A 7 -13.69 26.90 -14.38
C LYS A 7 -13.89 26.32 -12.98
N TYR A 8 -12.84 25.83 -12.34
CA TYR A 8 -12.93 25.16 -11.05
C TYR A 8 -12.25 25.99 -9.96
N ARG A 9 -12.96 26.16 -8.84
CA ARG A 9 -12.45 26.91 -7.68
C ARG A 9 -11.69 26.04 -6.68
N PHE A 10 -11.88 24.72 -6.72
CA PHE A 10 -11.31 23.78 -5.78
C PHE A 10 -10.86 22.51 -6.49
N PHE A 11 -9.70 22.01 -6.08
CA PHE A 11 -9.14 20.75 -6.51
C PHE A 11 -8.82 19.91 -5.28
N PHE A 12 -9.26 18.65 -5.29
CA PHE A 12 -8.96 17.68 -4.25
C PHE A 12 -8.01 16.65 -4.84
N PHE A 13 -6.81 16.58 -4.29
CA PHE A 13 -5.80 15.60 -4.68
C PHE A 13 -5.66 14.58 -3.55
N ASP A 14 -5.67 13.30 -3.93
CA ASP A 14 -5.12 12.26 -3.05
C ASP A 14 -3.59 12.40 -3.00
N PHE A 15 -2.96 11.80 -2.00
CA PHE A 15 -1.50 11.80 -1.87
C PHE A 15 -0.87 10.66 -2.67
N ASP A 16 -1.40 9.44 -2.51
CA ASP A 16 -0.77 8.22 -3.00
C ASP A 16 -1.00 7.96 -4.48
N GLY A 17 0.09 7.80 -5.24
CA GLY A 17 0.04 7.62 -6.70
C GLY A 17 -0.40 8.87 -7.47
N VAL A 18 -0.70 9.97 -6.78
CA VAL A 18 -1.13 11.25 -7.38
C VAL A 18 -0.07 12.32 -7.16
N ILE A 19 0.34 12.57 -5.92
CA ILE A 19 1.42 13.53 -5.59
C ILE A 19 2.77 12.81 -5.51
N VAL A 20 2.78 11.59 -4.96
CA VAL A 20 3.98 10.74 -4.85
C VAL A 20 3.70 9.38 -5.46
N ASP A 21 4.63 8.84 -6.24
CA ASP A 21 4.57 7.45 -6.71
C ASP A 21 4.86 6.46 -5.56
N SER A 22 3.91 6.39 -4.62
CA SER A 22 3.98 5.55 -3.43
C SER A 22 3.27 4.21 -3.61
N LEU A 23 2.58 4.00 -4.73
CA LEU A 23 1.76 2.81 -4.96
C LEU A 23 2.62 1.55 -4.99
N GLU A 24 3.71 1.58 -5.77
CA GLU A 24 4.66 0.46 -5.86
C GLU A 24 5.38 0.22 -4.52
N THR A 25 5.81 1.28 -3.86
CA THR A 25 6.47 1.20 -2.54
C THR A 25 5.56 0.52 -1.50
N LYS A 26 4.27 0.84 -1.51
CA LYS A 26 3.27 0.25 -0.62
C LYS A 26 2.95 -1.19 -0.99
N ALA A 27 2.84 -1.50 -2.29
CA ALA A 27 2.66 -2.86 -2.77
C ALA A 27 3.81 -3.76 -2.27
N GLN A 28 5.06 -3.31 -2.40
CA GLN A 28 6.22 -4.03 -1.89
C GLN A 28 6.25 -4.15 -0.36
N ALA A 29 5.78 -3.14 0.37
CA ALA A 29 5.66 -3.22 1.83
C ALA A 29 4.63 -4.29 2.25
N PHE A 30 3.48 -4.35 1.57
CA PHE A 30 2.50 -5.41 1.78
C PHE A 30 3.07 -6.79 1.42
N GLY A 31 3.79 -6.92 0.31
CA GLY A 31 4.44 -8.18 -0.06
C GLY A 31 5.44 -8.65 0.98
N ALA A 32 6.27 -7.75 1.51
CA ALA A 32 7.23 -8.06 2.56
C ALA A 32 6.56 -8.48 3.88
N LEU A 33 5.45 -7.82 4.24
CA LEU A 33 4.68 -8.12 5.45
C LEU A 33 4.07 -9.54 5.45
N PHE A 34 3.75 -10.07 4.27
CA PHE A 34 3.14 -11.40 4.12
C PHE A 34 4.10 -12.46 3.57
N LYS A 35 5.41 -12.17 3.50
CA LYS A 35 6.42 -13.05 2.89
C LYS A 35 6.44 -14.48 3.46
N ASP A 36 6.24 -14.61 4.77
CA ASP A 36 6.35 -15.89 5.48
C ASP A 36 5.14 -16.81 5.21
N TYR A 37 4.09 -16.32 4.55
CA TYR A 37 2.94 -17.11 4.12
C TYR A 37 3.11 -17.72 2.72
N GLY A 38 4.26 -17.50 2.07
CA GLY A 38 4.60 -18.08 0.77
C GLY A 38 4.27 -17.19 -0.43
N GLU A 39 4.91 -17.49 -1.55
CA GLU A 39 4.90 -16.64 -2.75
C GLU A 39 3.50 -16.40 -3.33
N GLU A 40 2.61 -17.40 -3.26
CA GLU A 40 1.25 -17.27 -3.77
C GLU A 40 0.46 -16.21 -2.99
N ILE A 41 0.62 -16.17 -1.66
CA ILE A 41 -0.04 -15.19 -0.80
C ILE A 41 0.54 -13.80 -1.05
N VAL A 42 1.87 -13.69 -1.13
CA VAL A 42 2.55 -12.43 -1.45
C VAL A 42 2.01 -11.85 -2.75
N ARG A 43 1.91 -12.67 -3.80
CA ARG A 43 1.37 -12.24 -5.10
C ARG A 43 -0.08 -11.77 -4.98
N LYS A 44 -0.96 -12.53 -4.33
CA LYS A 44 -2.37 -12.16 -4.11
C LYS A 44 -2.51 -10.83 -3.36
N VAL A 45 -1.69 -10.61 -2.34
CA VAL A 45 -1.67 -9.38 -1.53
C VAL A 45 -1.22 -8.18 -2.35
N ILE A 46 -0.15 -8.32 -3.15
CA ILE A 46 0.34 -7.28 -4.05
C ILE A 46 -0.72 -6.94 -5.09
N ASP A 47 -1.23 -7.95 -5.81
CA ASP A 47 -2.24 -7.78 -6.86
C ASP A 47 -3.48 -7.07 -6.31
N TYR A 48 -3.96 -7.49 -5.14
CA TYR A 48 -5.11 -6.86 -4.50
C TYR A 48 -4.82 -5.41 -4.09
N HIS A 49 -3.62 -5.11 -3.59
CA HIS A 49 -3.25 -3.73 -3.24
C HIS A 49 -3.30 -2.80 -4.46
N LEU A 50 -2.71 -3.23 -5.58
CA LEU A 50 -2.63 -2.47 -6.82
C LEU A 50 -4.02 -2.23 -7.43
N GLN A 51 -4.90 -3.22 -7.37
CA GLN A 51 -6.27 -3.11 -7.87
C GLN A 51 -7.20 -2.29 -6.96
N ASN A 52 -6.89 -2.21 -5.67
CA ASN A 52 -7.71 -1.54 -4.66
C ASN A 52 -6.96 -0.35 -4.04
N GLY A 53 -6.38 0.50 -4.89
CA GLY A 53 -5.83 1.80 -4.47
C GLY A 53 -6.88 2.62 -3.68
N GLY A 54 -6.43 3.42 -2.70
CA GLY A 54 -7.32 4.23 -1.85
C GLY A 54 -8.07 3.47 -0.74
N MET A 55 -8.18 2.13 -0.79
CA MET A 55 -8.75 1.35 0.32
C MET A 55 -7.82 1.36 1.54
N SER A 56 -8.42 1.47 2.74
CA SER A 56 -7.68 1.51 3.99
C SER A 56 -6.87 0.22 4.20
N ARG A 57 -5.66 0.35 4.77
CA ARG A 57 -4.82 -0.82 5.09
C ARG A 57 -5.49 -1.78 6.08
N TYR A 58 -6.31 -1.27 6.99
CA TYR A 58 -7.02 -2.08 7.98
C TYR A 58 -8.07 -2.99 7.35
N GLU A 59 -8.79 -2.50 6.34
CA GLU A 59 -9.69 -3.33 5.54
C GLU A 59 -8.92 -4.36 4.72
N LYS A 60 -7.77 -3.97 4.15
CA LYS A 60 -6.87 -4.90 3.44
C LYS A 60 -6.37 -6.02 4.36
N PHE A 61 -5.92 -5.72 5.58
CA PHE A 61 -5.49 -6.75 6.54
C PHE A 61 -6.60 -7.75 6.84
N LYS A 62 -7.82 -7.26 7.11
CA LYS A 62 -8.98 -8.13 7.32
C LYS A 62 -9.28 -8.97 6.09
N PHE A 63 -9.21 -8.38 4.90
CA PHE A 63 -9.44 -9.09 3.65
C PHE A 63 -8.40 -10.20 3.43
N TYR A 64 -7.11 -9.92 3.62
CA TYR A 64 -6.04 -10.90 3.44
C TYR A 64 -6.16 -12.07 4.42
N TYR A 65 -6.43 -11.78 5.69
CA TYR A 65 -6.62 -12.82 6.69
C TYR A 65 -7.82 -13.72 6.37
N ASN A 66 -8.96 -13.12 6.04
CA ASN A 66 -10.19 -13.88 5.80
C ASN A 66 -10.17 -14.65 4.47
N ASN A 67 -9.69 -14.02 3.39
CA ASN A 67 -9.86 -14.57 2.03
C ASN A 67 -8.62 -15.27 1.48
N PHE A 68 -7.41 -14.90 1.94
CA PHE A 68 -6.17 -15.51 1.44
C PHE A 68 -5.59 -16.52 2.42
N LEU A 69 -5.63 -16.20 3.72
CA LEU A 69 -5.07 -17.06 4.76
C LEU A 69 -6.11 -18.00 5.39
N ASN A 70 -7.41 -17.71 5.23
CA ASN A 70 -8.51 -18.38 5.93
C ASN A 70 -8.31 -18.38 7.47
N LYS A 71 -7.83 -17.26 8.02
CA LYS A 71 -7.54 -17.07 9.45
C LYS A 71 -8.39 -15.94 10.02
N LYS A 72 -8.77 -16.06 11.29
CA LYS A 72 -9.34 -14.94 12.04
C LYS A 72 -8.26 -13.90 12.33
N ILE A 73 -8.64 -12.63 12.30
CA ILE A 73 -7.79 -11.51 12.66
C ILE A 73 -8.31 -10.84 13.93
N THR A 74 -7.41 -10.54 14.86
CA THR A 74 -7.71 -9.83 16.11
C THR A 74 -7.22 -8.39 16.04
N GLN A 75 -7.63 -7.55 16.99
CA GLN A 75 -7.15 -6.16 17.06
C GLN A 75 -5.65 -6.08 17.38
N GLU A 76 -5.12 -7.00 18.19
CA GLU A 76 -3.68 -7.08 18.46
C GLU A 76 -2.89 -7.37 17.18
N ILE A 77 -3.34 -8.37 16.40
CA ILE A 77 -2.72 -8.70 15.11
C ILE A 77 -2.77 -7.50 14.15
N ILE A 78 -3.90 -6.79 14.10
CA ILE A 78 -4.03 -5.58 13.28
C ILE A 78 -3.01 -4.51 13.70
N GLY A 79 -2.85 -4.28 15.01
CA GLY A 79 -1.89 -3.31 15.54
C GLY A 79 -0.44 -3.68 15.22
N ASP A 80 -0.11 -4.97 15.29
CA ASP A 80 1.22 -5.47 14.95
C ASP A 80 1.52 -5.29 13.45
N LEU A 81 0.57 -5.68 12.59
CA LEU A 81 0.68 -5.50 11.14
C LEU A 81 0.81 -4.03 10.75
N ASP A 82 0.05 -3.13 11.39
CA ASP A 82 0.10 -1.70 11.08
C ASP A 82 1.45 -1.07 11.43
N ARG A 83 2.01 -1.46 12.58
CA ARG A 83 3.34 -1.00 13.02
C ARG A 83 4.42 -1.50 12.07
N GLU A 84 4.42 -2.78 11.75
CA GLU A 84 5.40 -3.38 10.83
C GLU A 84 5.28 -2.80 9.42
N TYR A 85 4.06 -2.69 8.90
CA TYR A 85 3.80 -2.08 7.59
C TYR A 85 4.31 -0.64 7.52
N SER A 86 4.06 0.15 8.56
CA SER A 86 4.53 1.54 8.60
C SER A 86 6.05 1.64 8.58
N GLN A 87 6.75 0.76 9.30
CA GLN A 87 8.21 0.68 9.27
C GLN A 87 8.72 0.28 7.87
N LEU A 88 8.12 -0.73 7.25
CA LEU A 88 8.48 -1.19 5.91
C LEU A 88 8.28 -0.10 4.84
N VAL A 89 7.20 0.67 4.92
CA VAL A 89 6.96 1.79 3.99
C VAL A 89 8.04 2.85 4.16
N VAL A 90 8.36 3.27 5.39
CA VAL A 90 9.41 4.27 5.62
C VAL A 90 10.77 3.79 5.11
N GLU A 91 11.14 2.55 5.42
CA GLU A 91 12.41 1.97 4.98
C GLU A 91 12.51 1.93 3.45
N LYS A 92 11.44 1.48 2.77
CA LYS A 92 11.40 1.38 1.31
C LYS A 92 11.38 2.76 0.65
N SER A 93 10.58 3.70 1.16
CA SER A 93 10.57 5.09 0.67
C SER A 93 11.96 5.74 0.74
N ARG A 94 12.72 5.48 1.83
CA ARG A 94 14.10 5.97 1.95
C ARG A 94 15.01 5.37 0.87
N LYS A 95 14.89 4.07 0.62
CA LYS A 95 15.69 3.38 -0.41
C LYS A 95 15.36 3.89 -1.82
N SER A 96 14.08 4.07 -2.13
CA SER A 96 13.63 4.62 -3.41
C SER A 96 14.13 6.06 -3.63
N ALA A 97 14.09 6.90 -2.59
CA ALA A 97 14.63 8.26 -2.67
C ALA A 97 16.15 8.28 -2.88
N VAL A 98 16.92 7.40 -2.21
CA VAL A 98 18.37 7.33 -2.44
C VAL A 98 18.69 6.93 -3.88
N HIS A 99 17.92 6.01 -4.46
CA HIS A 99 18.14 5.60 -5.86
C HIS A 99 17.86 6.74 -6.86
N GLN A 100 16.84 7.57 -6.61
CA GLN A 100 16.47 8.70 -7.50
C GLN A 100 17.44 9.90 -7.46
N TRP A 101 18.33 9.99 -6.47
CA TRP A 101 19.24 11.13 -6.27
C TRP A 101 20.72 10.75 -6.45
N SER A 102 20.97 9.50 -6.86
CA SER A 102 22.32 8.97 -7.11
C SER A 102 22.63 8.81 -8.60
N ASP A 103 21.67 9.13 -9.47
CA ASP A 103 21.76 9.17 -10.94
C ASP A 103 21.59 10.62 -11.44
#